data_AF-A0A357TH80-F1
#
_entry.id   AF-A0A357TH80-F1
#
_cell.length_a   1.000
_cell.length_b   1.000
_cell.length_c   1.000
_cell.angle_alpha   90.00
_cell.angle_beta   90.00
_cell.angle_gamma   90.00
#
_symmetry.space_group_name_H-M   'P 1'
#
loop_
_entity.id
_entity.type
_entity.pdbx_description
1 polymer ?
#
loop_
_entity_poly.entity_id
_entity_poly.type
_entity_poly.pdbx_seq_one_letter_code
_entity_poly.pdbx_strand_id
1 'polypeptide(L)' 'MTAILEHNKEINSPDREYSLERTRNIGIAAHIDAGKTTTTERVLFYTGFMHKIGEVHDGNTVTDWMEQERERGIT' A
#
# COMPACT_ATOMS: atom_id res chain seq x y z
N MET A 1 18.65 -26.98 3.18
CA MET A 1 17.29 -26.43 3.38
C MET A 1 16.93 -26.27 4.86
N THR A 2 17.39 -27.14 5.74
CA THR A 2 17.07 -27.12 7.19
C THR A 2 17.53 -25.85 7.92
N ALA A 3 18.74 -25.34 7.63
CA ALA A 3 19.29 -24.16 8.30
C ALA A 3 18.53 -22.83 8.01
N ILE A 4 17.87 -22.71 6.85
CA ILE A 4 17.09 -21.50 6.51
C ILE A 4 15.77 -21.47 7.30
N LEU A 5 15.16 -22.64 7.50
CA LEU A 5 13.91 -22.76 8.26
C LEU A 5 14.11 -22.49 9.75
N GLU A 6 15.26 -22.87 10.31
CA GLU A 6 15.58 -22.59 11.72
C GLU A 6 15.86 -21.10 11.97
N HIS A 7 16.59 -20.44 11.06
CA HIS A 7 16.87 -19.01 11.19
C HIS A 7 15.59 -18.16 11.18
N ASN A 8 14.61 -18.49 10.34
CA ASN A 8 13.33 -17.77 10.24
C ASN A 8 12.47 -17.85 11.52
N LYS A 9 12.71 -18.86 12.37
CA LYS A 9 11.98 -19.05 13.63
C LYS A 9 12.39 -18.04 14.71
N GLU A 10 13.62 -17.53 14.66
CA GLU A 10 14.14 -16.53 15.61
C GLU A 10 13.70 -15.10 15.28
N ILE A 11 13.48 -14.80 13.99
CA ILE A 11 13.11 -13.46 13.51
C ILE A 11 11.62 -13.18 13.73
N ASN A 12 10.79 -14.22 13.71
CA ASN A 12 9.34 -14.11 13.88
C ASN A 12 8.94 -14.36 15.34
N SER A 13 8.31 -13.35 15.97
CA SER A 13 7.65 -13.52 17.27
C SER A 13 6.53 -14.57 17.18
N PRO A 14 6.34 -15.43 18.20
CA PRO A 14 5.27 -16.44 18.22
C PRO A 14 3.85 -15.85 18.16
N ASP A 15 3.68 -14.60 18.60
CA ASP A 15 2.38 -13.91 18.64
C ASP A 15 2.06 -13.13 17.35
N ARG A 16 2.86 -13.29 16.30
CA ARG A 16 2.69 -12.54 15.04
C ARG A 16 1.73 -13.26 14.10
N GLU A 17 0.63 -12.60 13.73
CA GLU A 17 -0.37 -13.14 12.79
C GLU A 17 0.21 -13.40 11.39
N TYR A 18 1.14 -12.56 10.93
CA TYR A 18 1.76 -12.66 9.59
C TYR A 18 3.29 -12.68 9.66
N SER A 19 3.90 -13.65 8.99
CA SER A 19 5.36 -13.83 8.92
C SER A 19 6.08 -12.63 8.28
N LEU A 20 7.23 -12.22 8.84
CA LEU A 20 8.05 -11.11 8.34
C LEU A 20 8.46 -11.26 6.88
N GLU A 21 8.75 -12.48 6.45
CA GLU A 21 9.19 -12.81 5.10
C GLU A 21 8.14 -12.45 4.05
N ARG A 22 6.87 -12.31 4.47
CA ARG A 22 5.72 -11.96 3.63
C ARG A 22 5.26 -10.51 3.82
N THR A 23 5.76 -9.79 4.82
CA THR A 23 5.46 -8.37 5.01
C THR A 23 6.25 -7.52 4.00
N ARG A 24 5.62 -6.50 3.41
CA ARG A 24 6.27 -5.53 2.51
C ARG A 24 5.91 -4.12 2.96
N ASN A 25 6.90 -3.38 3.47
CA ASN A 25 6.77 -1.96 3.77
C ASN A 25 7.22 -1.18 2.54
N ILE A 26 6.28 -0.51 1.86
CA ILE A 26 6.55 0.26 0.64
C ILE A 26 6.01 1.67 0.78
N GLY A 27 6.69 2.63 0.16
CA GLY A 27 6.24 4.01 0.01
C GLY A 27 6.32 4.43 -1.44
N ILE A 28 5.29 5.14 -1.92
CA ILE A 28 5.23 5.65 -3.30
C ILE A 28 5.52 7.15 -3.25
N ALA A 29 6.70 7.53 -3.74
CA ALA A 29 7.13 8.92 -3.87
C ALA A 29 7.40 9.25 -5.33
N ALA A 30 6.96 10.42 -5.78
CA ALA A 30 7.16 10.92 -7.13
C ALA A 30 7.01 12.44 -7.14
N HIS A 31 7.39 13.06 -8.26
CA HIS A 31 7.20 14.48 -8.50
C HIS A 31 5.71 14.90 -8.45
N ILE A 32 5.43 16.20 -8.36
CA ILE A 32 4.06 16.73 -8.44
C ILE A 32 3.46 16.29 -9.78
N ASP A 33 2.18 15.85 -9.76
CA ASP A 33 1.42 15.34 -10.91
C ASP A 33 1.98 14.09 -11.61
N ALA A 34 2.94 13.38 -11.01
CA ALA A 34 3.49 12.14 -11.57
C ALA A 34 2.62 10.88 -11.32
N GLY A 35 1.43 11.04 -10.72
CA GLY A 35 0.49 9.94 -10.50
C GLY A 35 0.80 9.02 -9.32
N LYS A 36 1.35 9.58 -8.21
CA LYS A 36 1.54 8.84 -6.94
C LYS A 36 0.24 8.20 -6.48
N THR A 37 -0.81 9.00 -6.43
CA THR A 37 -2.14 8.63 -5.95
C THR A 37 -2.78 7.57 -6.85
N THR A 38 -2.79 7.78 -8.17
CA THR A 38 -3.28 6.81 -9.16
C THR A 38 -2.54 5.47 -9.09
N THR A 39 -1.24 5.49 -8.84
CA THR A 39 -0.43 4.26 -8.72
C THR A 39 -0.80 3.51 -7.44
N THR A 40 -0.98 4.20 -6.31
CA THR A 40 -1.43 3.60 -5.06
C THR A 40 -2.79 2.92 -5.22
N GLU A 41 -3.76 3.58 -5.86
CA GLU A 41 -5.09 3.00 -6.08
C GLU A 41 -5.07 1.74 -6.94
N ARG A 42 -4.22 1.71 -7.98
CA ARG A 42 -4.04 0.50 -8.79
C ARG A 42 -3.44 -0.65 -7.98
N VAL A 43 -2.47 -0.37 -7.12
CA VAL A 43 -1.91 -1.39 -6.21
C VAL A 43 -3.01 -1.96 -5.32
N LEU A 44 -3.86 -1.10 -4.72
CA LEU A 44 -4.98 -1.55 -3.87
C LEU A 44 -6.06 -2.32 -4.63
N PHE A 45 -6.34 -1.95 -5.88
CA PHE A 45 -7.27 -2.69 -6.74
C PHE A 45 -6.74 -4.08 -7.09
N TYR A 46 -5.48 -4.17 -7.53
CA TYR A 46 -4.89 -5.45 -7.95
C TYR A 46 -4.61 -6.40 -6.78
N THR A 47 -4.41 -5.90 -5.56
CA THR A 47 -4.33 -6.75 -4.36
C THR A 47 -5.70 -7.22 -3.88
N GLY A 48 -6.78 -6.75 -4.49
CA GLY A 48 -8.16 -7.09 -4.09
C GLY A 48 -8.64 -6.37 -2.83
N PHE A 49 -7.90 -5.37 -2.34
CA PHE A 49 -8.32 -4.55 -1.20
C PHE A 49 -9.48 -3.62 -1.56
N MET A 50 -9.52 -3.15 -2.82
CA MET A 50 -10.62 -2.35 -3.37
C MET A 50 -11.25 -3.04 -4.58
N HIS A 51 -12.59 -3.05 -4.65
CA HIS A 51 -13.36 -3.66 -5.74
C HIS A 51 -13.79 -2.67 -6.82
N LYS A 52 -13.45 -1.39 -6.68
CA LYS A 52 -13.70 -0.32 -7.65
C LYS A 52 -12.44 0.53 -7.79
N ILE A 53 -12.09 0.88 -9.02
CA ILE A 53 -11.00 1.81 -9.31
C ILE A 53 -11.56 3.22 -9.16
N GLY A 54 -11.07 3.98 -8.18
CA GLY A 54 -11.26 5.42 -8.12
C GLY A 54 -10.35 6.10 -9.15
N GLU A 55 -10.76 7.25 -9.66
CA GLU A 55 -9.86 8.14 -10.39
C GLU A 55 -9.71 9.44 -9.58
N VAL A 56 -8.47 9.91 -9.45
CA VAL A 56 -8.12 11.18 -8.80
C VAL A 56 -8.91 12.34 -9.43
N HIS A 57 -9.13 12.29 -10.75
CA HIS A 57 -9.87 13.31 -11.49
C HIS A 57 -11.35 13.41 -11.12
N ASP A 58 -11.94 12.33 -10.59
CA ASP A 58 -13.33 12.28 -10.16
C ASP A 58 -13.49 12.53 -8.64
N GLY A 59 -12.40 12.83 -7.91
CA GLY A 59 -12.42 13.07 -6.45
C GLY A 59 -12.85 11.86 -5.60
N ASN A 60 -12.96 10.70 -6.23
CA ASN A 60 -13.39 9.44 -5.63
C ASN A 60 -12.23 8.62 -5.05
N THR A 61 -11.04 9.23 -4.96
CA THR A 61 -9.86 8.62 -4.38
C THR A 61 -10.11 8.23 -2.93
N VAL A 62 -9.85 6.97 -2.59
CA VAL A 62 -9.99 6.47 -1.20
C VAL A 62 -8.79 6.91 -0.34
N THR A 63 -7.70 7.29 -0.98
CA THR A 63 -6.42 7.67 -0.33
C THR A 63 -6.37 9.12 0.12
N ASP A 64 -7.17 10.01 -0.48
CA ASP A 64 -7.22 11.42 -0.10
C ASP A 64 -8.23 11.57 1.04
N TRP A 65 -7.72 11.45 2.26
CA TRP A 65 -8.52 11.35 3.48
C TRP A 65 -8.98 12.73 3.97
N MET A 66 -8.17 13.77 3.71
CA MET A 66 -8.54 15.14 4.03
C MET A 66 -9.34 15.78 2.89
N GLU A 67 -10.35 16.57 3.24
CA GLU A 67 -11.17 17.30 2.27
C GLU A 67 -10.31 18.27 1.42
N GLN A 68 -9.27 18.87 2.02
CA GLN A 68 -8.30 19.74 1.34
C GLN A 68 -7.41 19.01 0.33
N GLU A 69 -7.09 17.74 0.57
CA GLU A 69 -6.33 16.90 -0.37
C GLU A 69 -7.18 16.66 -1.62
N ARG A 70 -8.46 16.33 -1.43
CA ARG A 70 -9.44 16.16 -2.51
C ARG A 70 -9.70 17.43 -3.32
N GLU A 71 -9.93 18.56 -2.65
CA GLU A 71 -10.25 19.83 -3.32
C GLU A 71 -9.09 20.39 -4.16
N ARG A 72 -7.85 20.13 -3.73
CA ARG A 72 -6.64 20.65 -4.39
C ARG A 72 -5.93 19.62 -5.26
N GLY A 73 -6.36 18.36 -5.24
CA GLY A 73 -5.71 17.27 -5.95
C GLY A 73 -4.28 16.99 -5.45
N ILE A 74 -4.04 17.14 -4.15
CA ILE A 74 -2.73 16.93 -3.53
C ILE A 74 -2.77 15.73 -2.57
N THR A 75 -1.63 15.04 -2.45
CA THR A 75 -1.38 13.92 -1.51
C THR A 75 0.06 14.02 -1.00
#